data_AF-A0A7C1UYJ9-F1
#
_entry.id   AF-A0A7C1UYJ9-F1
#
_cell.length_a   1.000
_cell.length_b   1.000
_cell.length_c   1.000
_cell.angle_alpha   90.00
_cell.angle_beta   90.00
_cell.angle_gamma   90.00
#
_symmetry.space_group_name_H-M   'P 1'
#
loop_
_entity.id
_entity.type
_entity.pdbx_description
1 polymer ?
#
loop_
_entity_poly.entity_id
_entity_poly.type
_entity_poly.pdbx_seq_one_letter_code
_entity_poly.pdbx_strand_id
1 'polypeptide(L)'
;MKLNRLKSIIIDVLRTSAATEDGYLLDPFEHYTPEEEIIVDLINGTFSPERGGDDVEKYYRAISKWFLDVLPREGLSLEVIDKATLIISPKGKKCIVEAGGRQFTAEHLF
;
A
#
# COMPACT_ATOMS: atom_id res chain seq x y z
N MET A 1 11.13 -20.22 2.99
CA MET A 1 10.14 -19.74 2.00
C MET A 1 9.87 -18.26 2.25
N LYS A 2 9.87 -17.44 1.20
CA LYS A 2 9.99 -15.96 1.20
C LYS A 2 8.82 -15.18 1.80
N LEU A 3 7.79 -15.84 2.33
CA LEU A 3 6.60 -15.19 2.92
C LEU A 3 6.88 -14.39 4.19
N ASN A 4 7.98 -14.66 4.91
CA ASN A 4 8.42 -13.78 6.01
C ASN A 4 8.88 -12.40 5.50
N ARG A 5 9.36 -12.29 4.25
CA ARG A 5 9.66 -11.00 3.62
C ARG A 5 8.39 -10.24 3.28
N LEU A 6 7.33 -10.94 2.87
CA LEU A 6 6.03 -10.33 2.62
C LEU A 6 5.51 -9.61 3.86
N LYS A 7 5.68 -10.19 5.06
CA LYS A 7 5.37 -9.52 6.34
C LYS A 7 6.11 -8.20 6.54
N SER A 8 7.39 -8.12 6.15
CA SER A 8 8.17 -6.88 6.22
C SER A 8 7.63 -5.87 5.20
N ILE A 9 7.44 -6.30 3.96
CA ILE A 9 6.96 -5.44 2.87
C ILE A 9 5.60 -4.81 3.22
N ILE A 10 4.65 -5.56 3.79
CA ILE A 10 3.35 -4.98 4.16
C ILE A 10 3.44 -3.97 5.31
N ILE A 11 4.43 -4.09 6.19
CA ILE A 11 4.71 -3.09 7.24
C ILE A 11 5.30 -1.85 6.59
N ASP A 12 6.23 -2.05 5.64
CA ASP A 12 6.87 -0.97 4.90
C ASP A 12 5.86 -0.20 4.03
N VAL A 13 4.84 -0.85 3.45
CA VAL A 13 3.71 -0.16 2.78
C VAL A 13 3.09 0.93 3.67
N LEU A 14 3.02 0.70 4.99
CA LEU A 14 2.38 1.63 5.93
C LEU A 14 3.32 2.74 6.43
N ARG A 15 4.64 2.59 6.25
CA ARG A 15 5.66 3.41 6.91
C ARG A 15 6.67 4.04 5.96
N THR A 16 6.80 3.49 4.76
CA THR A 16 7.71 4.00 3.74
C THR A 16 7.19 5.32 3.22
N SER A 17 8.08 6.10 2.62
CA SER A 17 7.74 7.29 1.84
C SER A 17 7.95 6.99 0.36
N ALA A 18 7.11 7.58 -0.48
CA ALA A 18 7.10 7.28 -1.90
C ALA A 18 7.85 8.36 -2.70
N ALA A 19 8.79 7.92 -3.54
CA ALA A 19 9.31 8.77 -4.60
C ALA A 19 8.27 8.85 -5.73
N THR A 20 7.88 10.07 -6.09
CA THR A 20 6.95 10.36 -7.19
C THR A 20 7.66 11.11 -8.32
N GLU A 21 7.00 11.24 -9.47
CA GLU A 21 7.53 12.01 -10.62
C GLU A 21 7.72 13.50 -10.28
N ASP A 22 6.94 14.01 -9.32
CA ASP A 22 7.00 15.40 -8.82
C ASP A 22 7.99 15.59 -7.66
N GLY A 23 8.67 14.52 -7.21
CA GLY A 23 9.62 14.55 -6.08
C GLY A 23 9.26 13.59 -4.95
N TYR A 24 9.90 13.76 -3.79
CA TYR A 24 9.63 12.94 -2.60
C TYR A 24 8.37 13.43 -1.91
N LEU A 25 7.36 12.57 -1.78
CA LEU A 25 6.15 12.89 -1.02
C LEU A 25 6.21 12.22 0.35
N LEU A 26 5.92 13.01 1.38
CA LEU A 26 5.60 12.48 2.70
C LEU A 26 4.21 11.87 2.68
N ASP A 27 3.95 10.93 3.59
CA ASP A 27 2.62 10.35 3.70
C ASP A 27 1.62 11.46 4.05
N PRO A 28 0.63 11.75 3.18
CA PRO A 28 -0.35 12.79 3.46
C PRO A 28 -1.11 12.51 4.75
N PHE A 29 -1.17 11.24 5.19
CA PHE A 29 -1.79 10.84 6.46
C PHE A 29 -1.21 11.49 7.71
N GLU A 30 0.01 12.01 7.67
CA GLU A 30 0.61 12.72 8.81
C GLU A 30 -0.09 14.06 9.10
N HIS A 31 -0.78 14.62 8.10
CA HIS A 31 -1.43 15.94 8.19
C HIS A 31 -2.85 15.97 7.62
N TYR A 32 -3.36 14.83 7.16
CA TYR A 32 -4.70 14.66 6.60
C TYR A 32 -5.37 13.41 7.20
N THR A 33 -6.53 13.63 7.81
CA THR A 33 -7.42 12.54 8.23
C THR A 33 -8.56 12.42 7.22
N PRO A 34 -8.75 11.27 6.57
CA PRO A 34 -9.77 11.10 5.56
C PRO A 34 -11.14 11.04 6.21
N GLU A 35 -12.14 11.63 5.56
CA GLU A 35 -13.52 11.63 6.03
C GLU A 35 -14.23 10.27 5.80
N GLU A 36 -13.74 9.51 4.82
CA GLU A 36 -14.23 8.17 4.44
C GLU A 36 -13.08 7.18 4.28
N GLU A 37 -13.41 5.88 4.20
CA GLU A 37 -12.41 4.85 3.92
C GLU A 37 -11.97 4.92 2.45
N ILE A 38 -10.65 5.04 2.24
CA ILE A 38 -10.03 4.94 0.93
C ILE A 38 -9.40 3.56 0.82
N ILE A 39 -9.81 2.81 -0.19
CA ILE A 39 -9.28 1.49 -0.51
C ILE A 39 -8.39 1.62 -1.74
N VAL A 40 -7.16 1.14 -1.64
CA VAL A 40 -6.18 1.11 -2.72
C VAL A 40 -5.88 -0.34 -3.06
N ASP A 41 -6.14 -0.72 -4.31
CA ASP A 41 -5.65 -1.98 -4.87
C ASP A 41 -4.18 -1.79 -5.21
N LEU A 42 -3.29 -2.46 -4.48
CA LEU A 42 -1.85 -2.32 -4.67
C LEU A 42 -1.35 -3.04 -5.93
N ILE A 43 -2.12 -3.98 -6.49
CA ILE A 43 -1.79 -4.70 -7.72
C ILE A 43 -2.13 -3.83 -8.93
N ASN A 44 -3.31 -3.22 -8.94
CA ASN A 44 -3.81 -2.44 -10.06
C ASN A 44 -3.56 -0.93 -9.94
N GLY A 45 -3.22 -0.44 -8.75
CA GLY A 45 -3.05 0.98 -8.46
C GLY A 45 -4.36 1.77 -8.49
N THR A 46 -5.51 1.11 -8.33
CA THR A 46 -6.85 1.70 -8.40
C THR A 46 -7.39 2.05 -7.02
N PHE A 47 -8.28 3.05 -6.98
CA PHE A 47 -8.84 3.60 -5.75
C PHE A 47 -10.34 3.36 -5.65
N SER A 48 -10.85 3.22 -4.44
CA SER A 48 -12.28 3.22 -4.13
C SER A 48 -12.51 4.03 -2.85
N PRO A 49 -13.25 5.16 -2.92
CA PRO A 49 -13.81 5.78 -4.13
C PRO A 49 -12.73 6.22 -5.14
N GLU A 50 -13.12 6.37 -6.40
CA GLU A 50 -12.22 6.93 -7.43
C GLU A 50 -11.81 8.36 -7.04
N ARG A 51 -10.53 8.69 -7.24
CA ARG A 51 -9.95 10.00 -6.92
C ARG A 51 -9.44 10.68 -8.19
N GLY A 52 -9.26 12.00 -8.12
CA GLY A 52 -9.00 12.87 -9.26
C GLY A 52 -7.64 13.57 -9.23
N GLY A 53 -6.54 12.83 -9.09
CA GLY A 53 -5.16 13.32 -9.17
C GLY A 53 -4.69 14.15 -7.98
N ASP A 54 -5.38 14.07 -6.83
CA ASP A 54 -4.97 14.75 -5.61
C ASP A 54 -3.69 14.15 -5.00
N ASP A 55 -3.11 14.84 -4.01
CA ASP A 55 -1.85 14.42 -3.38
C ASP A 55 -1.95 13.04 -2.71
N VAL A 56 -3.14 12.68 -2.21
CA VAL A 56 -3.43 11.37 -1.62
C VAL A 56 -3.32 10.28 -2.68
N GLU A 57 -3.98 10.47 -3.82
CA GLU A 57 -3.93 9.54 -4.93
C GLU A 57 -2.52 9.43 -5.50
N LYS A 58 -1.84 10.56 -5.74
CA LYS A 58 -0.46 10.58 -6.23
C LYS A 58 0.47 9.79 -5.32
N TYR A 59 0.40 10.01 -4.01
CA TYR A 59 1.21 9.31 -3.03
C TYR A 59 0.93 7.80 -3.03
N TYR A 60 -0.32 7.38 -2.84
CA TYR A 60 -0.63 5.96 -2.70
C TYR A 60 -0.53 5.19 -4.03
N ARG A 61 -0.65 5.86 -5.18
CA ARG A 61 -0.31 5.28 -6.48
C ARG A 61 1.19 5.03 -6.59
N ALA A 62 2.04 5.91 -6.06
CA ALA A 62 3.46 5.67 -5.98
C ALA A 62 3.82 4.56 -4.98
N ILE A 63 3.09 4.42 -3.86
CA ILE A 63 3.20 3.26 -2.97
C ILE A 63 2.85 1.95 -3.69
N SER A 64 1.78 1.93 -4.49
CA SER A 64 1.43 0.75 -5.31
C SER A 64 2.56 0.39 -6.30
N LYS A 65 3.13 1.37 -7.01
CA LYS A 65 4.31 1.15 -7.88
C LYS A 65 5.50 0.58 -7.11
N TRP A 66 5.85 1.19 -5.97
CA TRP A 66 6.93 0.72 -5.10
C TRP A 66 6.70 -0.72 -4.61
N PHE A 67 5.46 -1.05 -4.23
CA PHE A 67 5.09 -2.39 -3.78
C PHE A 67 5.33 -3.43 -4.88
N LEU A 68 4.92 -3.14 -6.11
CA LEU A 68 5.15 -4.01 -7.26
C LEU A 68 6.64 -4.19 -7.57
N ASP A 69 7.45 -3.13 -7.41
CA ASP A 69 8.88 -3.15 -7.65
C ASP A 69 9.67 -3.94 -6.59
N VAL A 70 9.24 -3.88 -5.32
CA VAL A 70 9.98 -4.51 -4.21
C VAL A 70 9.75 -6.03 -4.15
N LEU A 71 8.58 -6.52 -4.56
CA LEU A 71 8.25 -7.95 -4.58
C LEU A 71 9.33 -8.79 -5.29
N PRO A 72 9.65 -8.57 -6.59
CA PRO A 72 10.65 -9.37 -7.28
C PRO A 72 12.07 -9.19 -6.72
N ARG A 73 12.40 -8.00 -6.17
CA ARG A 73 13.70 -7.75 -5.52
C ARG A 73 13.90 -8.58 -4.26
N GLU A 74 12.83 -8.79 -3.49
CA GLU A 74 12.78 -9.72 -2.35
C GLU A 74 12.51 -11.17 -2.79
N GLY A 75 12.44 -11.40 -4.11
CA GLY A 75 12.27 -12.71 -4.73
C GLY A 75 10.85 -13.27 -4.68
N LEU A 76 9.83 -12.44 -4.43
CA LEU A 76 8.43 -12.80 -4.49
C LEU A 76 7.89 -12.54 -5.92
N SER A 77 7.22 -13.54 -6.50
CA SER A 77 6.52 -13.35 -7.78
C SER A 77 5.19 -12.64 -7.53
N LEU A 78 4.76 -11.77 -8.45
CA LEU A 78 3.44 -11.18 -8.39
C LEU A 78 2.33 -12.26 -8.53
N GLU A 79 2.62 -13.35 -9.26
CA GLU A 79 1.68 -14.46 -9.48
C GLU A 79 1.27 -15.18 -8.19
N VAL A 80 2.07 -15.06 -7.12
CA VAL A 80 1.71 -15.66 -5.82
C VAL A 80 0.85 -14.73 -4.97
N ILE A 81 0.59 -13.49 -5.41
CA ILE A 81 -0.23 -12.51 -4.71
C ILE A 81 -1.64 -12.58 -5.31
N ASP A 82 -2.58 -13.11 -4.53
CA ASP A 82 -3.98 -13.24 -4.92
C ASP A 82 -4.71 -11.89 -4.79
N LYS A 83 -4.36 -11.12 -3.75
CA LYS A 83 -4.95 -9.82 -3.45
C LYS A 83 -3.99 -8.97 -2.64
N ALA A 84 -3.90 -7.68 -2.91
CA ALA A 84 -3.17 -6.73 -2.07
C ALA A 84 -3.97 -5.43 -1.93
N THR A 85 -4.37 -5.10 -0.71
CA THR A 85 -5.26 -3.98 -0.41
C THR A 85 -4.68 -3.13 0.70
N LEU A 86 -4.55 -1.83 0.46
CA LEU A 86 -4.26 -0.82 1.47
C LEU A 86 -5.56 -0.06 1.77
N ILE A 87 -5.97 -0.08 3.04
CA ILE A 87 -7.13 0.63 3.56
C ILE A 87 -6.64 1.80 4.39
N ILE A 88 -7.18 2.96 4.11
CA ILE A 88 -6.79 4.24 4.70
C ILE A 88 -8.06 4.84 5.29
N SER A 89 -8.09 5.02 6.61
CA SER A 89 -9.32 5.36 7.35
C SER A 89 -9.04 6.37 8.47
N PRO A 90 -10.06 7.05 9.00
CA PRO A 90 -9.87 7.92 10.16
C PRO A 90 -9.24 7.22 11.39
N LYS A 91 -9.29 5.88 11.46
CA LYS A 91 -8.72 5.09 12.56
C LYS A 91 -7.26 4.68 12.35
N GLY A 92 -6.74 4.90 11.15
CA GLY A 92 -5.40 4.50 10.76
C GLY A 92 -5.38 3.79 9.41
N LYS A 93 -4.23 3.18 9.13
CA LYS A 93 -3.94 2.48 7.86
C LYS A 93 -3.80 0.98 8.10
N LYS A 94 -4.29 0.19 7.15
CA LYS A 94 -4.25 -1.27 7.20
C LYS A 94 -3.86 -1.85 5.85
N CYS A 95 -2.82 -2.66 5.81
CA CYS A 95 -2.42 -3.39 4.61
C CYS A 95 -2.79 -4.86 4.76
N ILE A 96 -3.50 -5.41 3.78
CA ILE A 96 -3.93 -6.81 3.72
C ILE A 96 -3.42 -7.39 2.41
N VAL A 97 -2.63 -8.46 2.50
CA VAL A 97 -2.16 -9.20 1.33
C VAL A 97 -2.51 -10.66 1.48
N GLU A 98 -3.20 -11.22 0.50
CA GLU A 98 -3.45 -12.64 0.35
C GLU A 98 -2.45 -13.20 -0.66
N ALA A 99 -1.71 -14.22 -0.25
CA ALA A 99 -0.69 -14.84 -1.08
C ALA A 99 -0.56 -16.33 -0.80
N GLY A 100 -0.74 -17.16 -1.83
CA GLY A 100 -0.61 -18.61 -1.76
C GLY A 100 -1.55 -19.23 -0.72
N GLY A 101 -2.79 -18.74 -0.66
CA GLY A 101 -3.81 -19.21 0.28
C GLY A 101 -3.61 -18.77 1.73
N ARG A 102 -2.74 -17.77 1.99
CA ARG A 102 -2.52 -17.21 3.34
C ARG A 102 -2.75 -15.71 3.33
N GLN A 103 -3.38 -15.19 4.38
CA GLN A 103 -3.54 -13.76 4.58
C GLN A 103 -2.45 -13.20 5.50
N PHE A 104 -1.91 -12.06 5.11
CA PHE A 104 -0.95 -11.25 5.86
C PHE A 104 -1.56 -9.88 6.10
N THR A 105 -1.46 -9.39 7.33
CA THR A 105 -2.07 -8.12 7.73
C THR A 105 -1.09 -7.31 8.56
N ALA A 106 -0.99 -6.02 8.26
CA ALA A 106 -0.28 -5.02 9.04
C ALA A 106 -1.22 -3.84 9.28
N GLU A 107 -1.11 -3.23 10.46
CA GLU A 107 -1.95 -2.12 10.89
C GLU A 107 -1.09 -1.04 11.54
N HIS A 108 -1.45 0.21 11.28
CA HIS A 108 -0.92 1.39 11.94
C HIS A 108 -2.11 2.22 12.42
N LEU A 109 -2.35 2.16 13.73
CA LEU A 109 -3.45 2.85 14.42
C LEU A 109 -2.95 4.16 15.02
N PHE A 110 -3.87 5.10 15.21
CA PHE A 110 -3.66 6.32 15.99
C PHE A 110 -3.77 6.07 17.50
#